data_AF-A0A381V9K2-F1
#
_entry.id   AF-A0A381V9K2-F1
#
_cell.length_a   1.000
_cell.length_b   1.000
_cell.length_c   1.000
_cell.angle_alpha   90.00
_cell.angle_beta   90.00
_cell.angle_gamma   90.00
#
_symmetry.space_group_name_H-M   'P 1'
#
loop_
_entity.id
_entity.type
_entity.pdbx_description
1 polymer ?
#
loop_
_entity_poly.entity_id
_entity_poly.type
_entity_poly.pdbx_seq_one_letter_code
_entity_poly.pdbx_strand_id
1 'polypeptide(L)'
;VGNGWYQETGRGMGGTLNMASALDAYTLSDRATWLKFGNKGRLDILFQSDPPLFNPYGIILVNPEKHPHIKTRDGQTFIEWMLSEAGQTLIADYRILGQQAFFPTAKP
;
A
#
# COMPACT_ATOMS: atom_id res chain seq x y z
N VAL A 1 16.67 -22.01 -8.00
CA VAL A 1 15.37 -21.64 -7.38
C VAL A 1 15.14 -22.63 -6.24
N GLY A 2 15.14 -22.28 -4.95
CA GLY A 2 15.70 -21.14 -4.25
C GLY A 2 16.64 -21.67 -3.14
N ASN A 3 17.56 -20.83 -2.66
CA ASN A 3 18.41 -21.16 -1.51
C ASN A 3 17.50 -21.54 -0.33
N GLY A 4 17.84 -22.55 0.48
CA GLY A 4 16.96 -23.19 1.47
C GLY A 4 16.33 -22.30 2.57
N TRP A 5 16.53 -20.98 2.51
CA TRP A 5 15.92 -19.97 3.36
C TRP A 5 14.67 -19.30 2.74
N TYR A 6 14.51 -19.31 1.41
CA TYR A 6 13.39 -18.65 0.72
C TYR A 6 12.33 -19.67 0.32
N GLN A 7 11.07 -19.37 0.63
CA GLN A 7 9.92 -20.15 0.18
C GLN A 7 8.91 -19.24 -0.52
N GLU A 8 8.62 -19.55 -1.78
CA GLU A 8 7.54 -18.92 -2.51
C GLU A 8 6.20 -19.51 -2.08
N THR A 9 5.23 -18.67 -1.76
CA THR A 9 3.93 -19.12 -1.24
C THR A 9 2.91 -19.41 -2.33
N GLY A 10 3.08 -18.85 -3.53
CA GLY A 10 2.11 -18.92 -4.63
C GLY A 10 0.73 -18.34 -4.29
N ARG A 11 0.65 -17.49 -3.26
CA ARG A 11 -0.61 -16.96 -2.70
C ARG A 11 -0.57 -15.44 -2.61
N GLY A 12 -1.76 -14.83 -2.51
CA GLY A 12 -1.88 -13.43 -2.14
C GLY A 12 -1.38 -13.16 -0.71
N MET A 13 -1.20 -11.89 -0.37
CA MET A 13 -0.52 -11.44 0.86
C MET A 13 -1.12 -12.03 2.16
N GLY A 14 -2.45 -12.17 2.27
CA GLY A 14 -3.08 -12.80 3.44
C GLY A 14 -2.76 -14.30 3.59
N GLY A 15 -2.60 -15.02 2.48
CA GLY A 15 -2.15 -16.42 2.50
C GLY A 15 -0.68 -16.53 2.90
N THR A 16 0.14 -15.63 2.40
CA THR A 16 1.56 -15.52 2.77
C THR A 16 1.76 -15.23 4.25
N LEU A 17 0.99 -14.31 4.84
CA LEU A 17 1.04 -14.02 6.27
C LEU A 17 0.60 -15.21 7.14
N ASN A 18 -0.45 -15.94 6.74
CA ASN A 18 -0.84 -17.18 7.43
C ASN A 18 0.28 -18.23 7.39
N MET A 19 0.95 -18.38 6.25
CA MET A 19 2.07 -19.30 6.11
C MET A 19 3.26 -18.89 6.97
N ALA A 20 3.60 -17.59 6.98
CA ALA A 20 4.66 -17.05 7.84
C ALA A 20 4.35 -17.30 9.33
N SER A 21 3.10 -17.08 9.75
CA SER A 21 2.66 -17.35 11.12
C SER A 21 2.69 -18.84 11.48
N ALA A 22 2.48 -19.74 10.52
CA ALA A 22 2.47 -21.19 10.76
C ALA A 22 3.88 -21.79 10.78
N LEU A 23 4.80 -21.21 10.03
CA LEU A 23 6.19 -21.68 9.89
C LEU A 23 7.17 -20.95 10.80
N ASP A 24 6.69 -19.97 11.59
CA ASP A 24 7.53 -19.02 12.34
C ASP A 24 8.61 -18.37 11.45
N ALA A 25 8.18 -17.95 10.26
CA ALA A 25 9.04 -17.36 9.24
C ALA A 25 8.88 -15.83 9.16
N TYR A 26 9.84 -15.19 8.50
CA TYR A 26 9.78 -13.77 8.17
C TYR A 26 9.03 -13.57 6.85
N THR A 27 8.32 -12.45 6.74
CA THR A 27 7.75 -12.00 5.48
C THR A 27 7.67 -10.48 5.43
N LEU A 28 7.76 -9.91 4.23
CA LEU A 28 7.51 -8.50 3.99
C LEU A 28 6.03 -8.33 3.60
N SER A 29 5.34 -7.38 4.22
CA SER A 29 3.94 -7.10 3.93
C SER A 29 3.66 -5.60 3.94
N ASP A 30 2.68 -5.15 3.15
CA ASP A 30 2.20 -3.78 3.22
C ASP A 30 1.39 -3.55 4.51
N ARG A 31 1.41 -2.31 4.98
CA ARG A 31 0.75 -1.91 6.23
C ARG A 31 -0.75 -2.19 6.23
N ALA A 32 -1.44 -1.92 5.11
CA ALA A 32 -2.89 -2.08 5.06
C ALA A 32 -3.28 -3.56 5.20
N THR A 33 -2.54 -4.47 4.57
CA THR A 33 -2.74 -5.91 4.75
C THR A 33 -2.43 -6.34 6.18
N TRP A 34 -1.31 -5.92 6.76
CA TRP A 34 -0.96 -6.24 8.15
C TRP A 34 -2.02 -5.78 9.16
N LEU A 35 -2.55 -4.56 8.99
CA LEU A 35 -3.60 -4.03 9.86
C LEU A 35 -4.90 -4.83 9.76
N LYS A 36 -5.28 -5.27 8.56
CA LYS A 36 -6.48 -6.12 8.36
C LYS A 36 -6.28 -7.58 8.77
N PHE A 37 -5.04 -8.06 8.83
CA PHE A 37 -4.74 -9.46 9.07
C PHE A 37 -4.98 -9.84 10.54
N GLY A 38 -6.04 -10.60 10.82
CA GLY A 38 -6.39 -10.98 12.20
C GLY A 38 -5.50 -12.06 12.81
N ASN A 39 -5.02 -13.02 12.01
CA ASN A 39 -4.32 -14.21 12.49
C ASN A 39 -2.81 -13.99 12.66
N LYS A 40 -2.41 -13.03 13.50
CA LYS A 40 -0.99 -12.66 13.65
C LYS A 40 -0.13 -13.75 14.28
N GLY A 41 -0.70 -14.65 15.09
CA GLY A 41 0.06 -15.67 15.81
C GLY A 41 1.21 -15.04 16.61
N ARG A 42 2.45 -15.46 16.32
CA ARG A 42 3.67 -14.90 16.93
C ARG A 42 4.37 -13.84 16.07
N LEU A 43 3.78 -13.47 14.93
CA LEU A 43 4.36 -12.44 14.07
C LEU A 43 4.30 -11.08 14.78
N ASP A 44 5.39 -10.33 14.65
CA ASP A 44 5.49 -8.96 15.12
C ASP A 44 6.17 -8.09 14.05
N ILE A 45 5.99 -6.77 14.13
CA ILE A 45 6.70 -5.83 13.27
C ILE A 45 8.13 -5.71 13.77
N LEU A 46 9.09 -6.16 12.96
CA LEU A 46 10.51 -6.02 13.26
C LEU A 46 11.10 -4.74 12.66
N PHE A 47 10.64 -4.36 11.48
CA PHE A 47 11.09 -3.17 10.75
C PHE A 47 9.87 -2.47 10.13
N GLN A 48 9.83 -1.15 10.22
CA GLN A 48 8.85 -0.30 9.56
C GLN A 48 9.39 1.12 9.43
N SER A 49 8.85 1.89 8.48
CA SER A 49 9.17 3.30 8.26
C SER A 49 10.60 3.60 7.76
N ASP A 50 11.37 2.58 7.39
CA ASP A 50 12.65 2.77 6.71
C ASP A 50 12.45 3.24 5.26
N PRO A 51 13.28 4.17 4.74
CA PRO A 51 13.13 4.70 3.39
C PRO A 51 13.03 3.63 2.26
N PRO A 52 13.79 2.50 2.30
CA PRO A 52 13.63 1.44 1.31
C PRO A 52 12.26 0.73 1.32
N LEU A 53 11.49 0.87 2.41
CA LEU A 53 10.16 0.28 2.56
C LEU A 53 9.04 1.24 2.12
N PHE A 54 9.38 2.46 1.69
CA PHE A 54 8.38 3.40 1.20
C PHE A 54 7.80 2.92 -0.12
N ASN A 55 6.48 2.84 -0.17
CA ASN A 55 5.73 2.46 -1.36
C ASN A 55 4.89 3.67 -1.84
N PRO A 56 5.50 4.65 -2.53
CA PRO A 56 4.80 5.85 -2.97
C PRO A 56 3.79 5.53 -4.08
N TYR A 57 2.63 6.19 -4.01
CA TYR A 57 1.59 6.09 -5.04
C TYR A 57 1.63 7.33 -5.94
N GLY A 58 1.61 7.11 -7.24
CA GLY A 58 1.48 8.16 -8.26
C GLY A 58 0.12 8.09 -8.94
N ILE A 59 -0.43 9.25 -9.29
CA ILE A 59 -1.59 9.37 -10.16
C ILE A 59 -1.15 10.01 -11.47
N ILE A 60 -1.53 9.39 -12.60
CA ILE A 60 -1.05 9.80 -13.94
C ILE A 60 -2.26 10.00 -14.84
N LEU A 61 -2.37 11.19 -15.42
CA LEU A 61 -3.37 11.46 -16.44
C LEU A 61 -2.98 10.76 -17.74
N VAL A 62 -3.91 10.02 -18.33
CA VAL A 62 -3.71 9.40 -19.64
C VAL A 62 -3.49 10.49 -20.69
N ASN A 63 -2.56 10.27 -21.62
CA ASN A 63 -2.22 11.27 -22.64
C ASN A 63 -3.42 11.53 -23.58
N PRO A 64 -3.97 12.76 -23.61
CA PRO A 64 -5.15 13.09 -24.43
C PRO A 64 -4.85 13.21 -25.93
N GLU A 65 -3.62 13.51 -26.34
CA GLU A 65 -3.23 13.55 -27.76
C GLU A 65 -3.30 12.14 -28.37
N LYS A 66 -2.89 11.13 -27.58
CA LYS A 66 -2.98 9.71 -27.97
C LYS A 66 -4.37 9.13 -27.78
N HIS A 67 -5.11 9.61 -26.80
CA HIS A 67 -6.45 9.11 -26.46
C HIS A 67 -7.47 10.27 -26.37
N PRO A 68 -7.94 10.80 -27.52
CA PRO A 68 -8.80 12.00 -27.52
C PRO A 68 -10.18 11.82 -26.88
N HIS A 69 -10.61 10.57 -26.66
CA HIS A 69 -11.91 10.21 -26.09
C HIS A 69 -11.93 10.24 -24.55
N ILE A 70 -10.79 10.42 -23.90
CA ILE A 70 -10.74 10.45 -22.44
C ILE A 70 -11.39 11.72 -21.89
N LYS A 71 -11.83 11.64 -20.64
CA LYS A 71 -12.37 12.78 -19.90
C LYS A 71 -11.22 13.59 -19.26
N THR A 72 -10.40 14.25 -20.09
CA THR A 72 -9.19 14.95 -19.64
C THR A 72 -9.47 15.92 -18.49
N ARG A 73 -10.53 16.74 -18.63
CA ARG A 73 -10.91 17.72 -17.61
C ARG A 73 -11.27 17.07 -16.28
N ASP A 74 -12.05 16.00 -16.31
CA ASP A 74 -12.50 15.31 -15.09
C ASP A 74 -11.33 14.58 -14.43
N GLY A 75 -10.44 13.96 -15.22
CA GLY A 75 -9.23 13.34 -14.72
C GLY A 75 -8.28 14.34 -14.05
N GLN A 76 -8.10 15.51 -14.67
CA GLN A 76 -7.30 16.60 -14.09
C GLN A 76 -7.94 17.14 -12.80
N THR A 77 -9.27 17.33 -12.79
CA THR A 77 -10.01 17.75 -11.59
C THR A 77 -9.82 16.76 -10.44
N PHE A 78 -9.82 15.46 -10.72
CA PHE A 78 -9.58 14.44 -9.71
C PHE A 78 -8.13 14.46 -9.18
N ILE A 79 -7.14 14.66 -10.06
CA ILE A 79 -5.74 14.80 -9.64
C ILE A 79 -5.56 16.01 -8.72
N GLU A 80 -6.11 17.16 -9.11
CA GLU A 80 -6.07 18.39 -8.31
C GLU A 80 -6.74 18.20 -6.94
N TRP A 81 -7.89 17.54 -6.91
CA TRP A 81 -8.56 17.22 -5.65
C TRP A 81 -7.73 16.26 -4.78
N MET A 82 -7.15 15.22 -5.36
CA MET A 82 -6.27 14.28 -4.65
C MET A 82 -5.06 14.99 -4.03
N LEU A 83 -4.49 15.98 -4.71
CA LEU A 83 -3.34 16.77 -4.25
C LEU A 83 -3.71 17.90 -3.27
N SER A 84 -4.99 18.29 -3.22
CA SER A 84 -5.48 19.35 -2.33
C SER A 84 -5.33 19.02 -0.84
N GLU A 85 -5.40 20.04 0.02
CA GLU A 85 -5.41 19.87 1.48
C GLU A 85 -6.49 18.89 1.94
N ALA A 86 -7.70 18.97 1.36
CA ALA A 86 -8.79 18.06 1.69
C ALA A 86 -8.47 16.61 1.30
N GLY A 87 -7.91 16.38 0.11
CA GLY A 87 -7.51 15.06 -0.36
C GLY A 87 -6.39 14.46 0.51
N GLN A 88 -5.33 15.23 0.77
CA GLN A 88 -4.23 14.79 1.62
C GLN A 88 -4.67 14.55 3.07
N THR A 89 -5.57 15.38 3.63
CA THR A 89 -6.15 15.17 4.97
C THR A 89 -6.95 13.88 5.03
N LEU A 90 -7.81 13.60 4.05
CA LEU A 90 -8.55 12.34 3.99
C LEU A 90 -7.63 11.11 3.91
N ILE A 91 -6.52 11.20 3.18
CA ILE A 91 -5.50 10.15 3.15
C ILE A 91 -4.85 10.00 4.53
N ALA A 92 -4.46 11.10 5.18
CA ALA A 92 -3.87 11.10 6.51
C ALA A 92 -4.82 10.55 7.58
N ASP A 93 -6.13 10.74 7.42
CA ASP A 93 -7.15 10.36 8.39
C ASP A 93 -7.71 8.96 8.17
N TYR A 94 -7.43 8.32 7.03
CA TYR A 94 -7.90 6.97 6.79
C TYR A 94 -7.31 5.98 7.82
N ARG A 95 -8.20 5.24 8.50
CA ARG A 95 -7.85 4.27 9.55
C ARG A 95 -8.31 2.88 9.20
N ILE A 96 -7.51 1.88 9.57
CA ILE A 96 -7.91 0.47 9.64
C ILE A 96 -7.77 0.04 11.09
N LEU A 97 -8.88 -0.40 11.70
CA LEU A 97 -8.93 -0.78 13.12
C LEU A 97 -8.28 0.27 14.04
N GLY A 98 -8.58 1.56 13.80
CA GLY A 98 -8.08 2.69 14.58
C GLY A 98 -6.65 3.13 14.24
N GLN A 99 -5.93 2.44 13.35
CA GLN A 99 -4.54 2.77 13.00
C GLN A 99 -4.45 3.42 11.62
N GLN A 100 -3.61 4.46 11.48
CA GLN A 100 -3.34 5.12 10.21
C GLN A 100 -2.71 4.13 9.22
N ALA A 101 -3.29 4.02 8.04
CA ALA A 101 -2.83 3.08 7.02
C ALA A 101 -1.97 3.74 5.93
N PHE A 102 -2.21 5.02 5.62
CA PHE A 102 -1.51 5.76 4.56
C PHE A 102 -1.00 7.10 5.08
N PHE A 103 0.10 7.56 4.47
CA PHE A 103 0.78 8.79 4.82
C PHE A 103 0.89 9.65 3.56
N PRO A 104 0.20 10.80 3.49
CA PRO A 104 0.28 11.70 2.34
C PRO A 104 1.67 12.30 2.20
N THR A 105 2.10 12.53 0.96
CA THR A 105 3.41 13.12 0.64
C THR A 105 3.33 14.29 -0.35
N ALA A 106 2.15 14.59 -0.90
CA ALA A 106 2.01 15.75 -1.76
C ALA A 106 2.15 17.02 -0.91
N LYS A 107 2.96 17.95 -1.38
CA LYS A 107 3.06 19.29 -0.80
C LYS A 107 2.12 20.21 -1.59
N PRO A 108 1.37 21.11 -0.94
CA PRO A 108 0.60 22.16 -1.60
C PRO A 108 1.47 23.02 -2.52
#